data_AF-A0A8T3KQ32-F1
#
_entry.id   AF-A0A8T3KQ32-F1
#
_cell.length_a   1.000
_cell.length_b   1.000
_cell.length_c   1.000
_cell.angle_alpha   90.00
_cell.angle_beta   90.00
_cell.angle_gamma   90.00
#
_symmetry.space_group_name_H-M   'P 1'
#
loop_
_entity.id
_entity.type
_entity.pdbx_description
1 polymer ?
#
loop_
_entity_poly.entity_id
_entity_poly.type
_entity_poly.pdbx_seq_one_letter_code
_entity_poly.pdbx_strand_id
1 'polypeptide(L)' 'MYRNLIELIKSKRIQKGITLQNMAEKLGYKSKSSYYNVENGRVKVTLEQFINICKVLEFTKGEILKIAELFIDDEVA' A
#
# COMPACT_ATOMS: atom_id res chain seq x y z
N MET A 1 13.73 0.53 3.99
CA MET A 1 12.46 -0.20 3.71
C MET A 1 11.42 0.83 3.29
N TYR A 2 10.69 0.58 2.21
CA TYR A 2 9.90 1.48 1.36
C TYR A 2 8.90 2.43 2.07
N ARG A 3 9.39 3.42 2.84
CA ARG A 3 8.56 4.29 3.68
C ARG A 3 7.58 5.14 2.85
N ASN A 4 8.05 5.70 1.73
CA ASN A 4 7.24 6.54 0.84
C ASN A 4 6.03 5.80 0.25
N LEU A 5 6.22 4.53 -0.16
CA LEU A 5 5.14 3.66 -0.65
C LEU A 5 4.06 3.47 0.42
N ILE A 6 4.49 3.15 1.64
CA ILE A 6 3.58 2.84 2.75
C ILE A 6 2.75 4.07 3.12
N GLU A 7 3.38 5.25 3.18
CA GLU A 7 2.70 6.51 3.44
C GLU A 7 1.66 6.85 2.38
N LEU A 8 1.95 6.57 1.11
CA LEU A 8 1.01 6.81 0.03
C LEU A 8 -0.19 5.86 0.09
N ILE A 9 0.03 4.55 0.31
CA ILE A 9 -1.05 3.57 0.50
C ILE A 9 -1.97 4.01 1.62
N LYS A 10 -1.39 4.36 2.78
CA LYS A 10 -2.12 4.81 3.96
C LYS A 10 -2.90 6.09 3.68
N SER A 11 -2.29 7.06 2.99
CA SER A 11 -2.93 8.32 2.64
C SER A 11 -4.12 8.11 1.71
N LYS A 12 -3.96 7.30 0.66
CA LYS A 12 -5.05 6.96 -0.27
C LYS A 12 -6.18 6.23 0.44
N ARG A 13 -5.86 5.28 1.32
CA ARG A 13 -6.87 4.59 2.14
C ARG A 13 -7.69 5.56 2.98
N ILE A 14 -7.03 6.50 3.67
CA ILE A 14 -7.69 7.51 4.50
C ILE A 14 -8.57 8.43 3.64
N GLN A 15 -8.08 8.89 2.49
CA GLN A 15 -8.86 9.73 1.55
C GLN A 15 -10.14 9.04 1.08
N LYS A 16 -10.12 7.72 0.90
CA LYS A 16 -11.29 6.93 0.51
C LYS A 16 -12.22 6.55 1.67
N GLY A 17 -11.89 6.92 2.91
CA GLY A 17 -12.65 6.56 4.10
C GLY A 17 -12.66 5.06 4.40
N ILE A 18 -11.71 4.28 3.84
CA ILE A 18 -11.66 2.84 4.02
C ILE A 18 -10.94 2.52 5.33
N THR A 19 -11.56 1.74 6.21
CA THR A 19 -10.93 1.37 7.48
C THR A 19 -9.87 0.27 7.31
N LEU A 20 -8.97 0.12 8.29
CA LEU A 20 -8.02 -0.99 8.32
C LEU A 20 -8.71 -2.36 8.31
N GLN A 21 -9.88 -2.46 8.96
CA GLN A 21 -10.68 -3.69 8.98
C GLN A 21 -11.24 -3.99 7.58
N ASN A 22 -11.76 -2.98 6.87
CA ASN A 22 -12.26 -3.18 5.51
C ASN A 22 -11.16 -3.56 4.53
N MET A 23 -9.95 -3.01 4.69
CA MET A 23 -8.80 -3.46 3.89
C MET A 23 -8.47 -4.92 4.17
N ALA A 24 -8.46 -5.32 5.44
CA ALA A 24 -8.19 -6.70 5.82
C ALA A 24 -9.20 -7.65 5.16
N GLU A 25 -10.50 -7.34 5.25
CA GLU A 25 -11.58 -8.11 4.64
C GLU A 25 -11.45 -8.19 3.11
N LYS A 26 -11.27 -7.04 2.43
CA LYS A 26 -11.19 -6.96 0.97
C LYS A 26 -9.97 -7.68 0.38
N LEU A 27 -8.89 -7.79 1.16
CA LEU A 27 -7.63 -8.41 0.73
C LEU A 27 -7.44 -9.82 1.31
N GLY A 28 -8.41 -10.36 2.04
CA GLY A 28 -8.36 -11.71 2.60
C GLY A 28 -7.36 -11.88 3.75
N TYR A 29 -6.99 -10.80 4.45
CA TYR A 29 -6.17 -10.90 5.65
C TYR A 29 -6.97 -11.42 6.84
N LYS A 30 -6.31 -12.19 7.71
CA LYS A 30 -6.92 -12.80 8.90
C LYS A 30 -7.44 -11.80 9.93
N SER A 31 -6.93 -10.57 9.94
CA SER A 31 -7.30 -9.56 10.94
C SER A 31 -6.96 -8.14 10.50
N LYS A 32 -7.61 -7.14 11.12
CA LYS A 32 -7.18 -5.73 11.09
C LYS A 32 -5.68 -5.56 11.36
N SER A 33 -5.17 -6.27 12.37
CA SER A 33 -3.76 -6.17 12.79
C SER A 33 -2.79 -6.65 11.70
N SER A 34 -3.19 -7.65 10.92
CA SER A 34 -2.41 -8.13 9.77
C SER A 34 -2.22 -7.03 8.73
N TYR A 35 -3.28 -6.29 8.39
CA TYR A 35 -3.18 -5.16 7.46
C TYR A 35 -2.50 -3.93 8.10
N TYR A 36 -2.71 -3.68 9.39
CA TYR A 36 -1.98 -2.65 10.13
C TYR A 36 -0.47 -2.84 10.02
N ASN A 37 0.04 -4.07 10.12
CA ASN A 37 1.47 -4.34 9.99
C ASN A 37 2.02 -3.98 8.60
N VAL A 38 1.20 -4.07 7.55
CA VAL A 38 1.54 -3.61 6.19
C VAL A 38 1.74 -2.09 6.19
N GLU A 39 0.75 -1.33 6.70
CA GLU A 39 0.82 0.14 6.74
C GLU A 39 1.83 0.72 7.74
N ASN A 40 2.48 -0.13 8.53
CA ASN A 40 3.53 0.29 9.48
C ASN A 40 4.91 -0.29 9.11
N GLY A 41 5.04 -0.95 7.94
CA GLY A 41 6.32 -1.49 7.47
C GLY A 41 6.87 -2.61 8.35
N ARG A 42 6.01 -3.31 9.10
CA ARG A 42 6.40 -4.43 9.96
C ARG A 42 6.46 -5.76 9.21
N VAL A 43 5.92 -5.78 7.98
CA VAL A 43 5.97 -6.94 7.09
C VAL A 43 6.41 -6.49 5.70
N LYS A 44 7.14 -7.37 5.01
CA LYS A 44 7.53 -7.15 3.62
C LYS A 44 6.29 -7.32 2.73
N VAL A 45 6.06 -6.39 1.81
CA VAL A 45 4.94 -6.43 0.86
C VAL A 45 5.43 -7.06 -0.44
N THR A 46 4.74 -8.10 -0.91
CA THR A 46 5.03 -8.69 -2.23
C THR A 46 4.44 -7.84 -3.35
N LEU A 47 4.94 -8.00 -4.58
CA LEU A 47 4.38 -7.30 -5.75
C LEU A 47 2.89 -7.60 -5.94
N GLU A 48 2.48 -8.87 -5.75
CA GLU A 48 1.08 -9.27 -5.84
C GLU A 48 0.21 -8.57 -4.78
N GLN A 49 0.67 -8.52 -3.53
CA GLN A 49 -0.03 -7.80 -2.47
C GLN A 49 -0.17 -6.32 -2.79
N PHE A 50 0.91 -5.70 -3.29
CA PHE A 50 0.89 -4.31 -3.74
C PHE A 50 -0.15 -4.09 -4.84
N ILE A 51 -0.18 -4.93 -5.88
CA ILE A 51 -1.16 -4.85 -6.96
C ILE A 51 -2.59 -4.96 -6.42
N ASN A 52 -2.84 -5.90 -5.49
CA ASN A 52 -4.16 -6.09 -4.90
C ASN A 52 -4.60 -4.89 -4.04
N ILE A 53 -3.67 -4.31 -3.27
CA ILE A 53 -3.90 -3.06 -2.53
C ILE A 53 -4.25 -1.92 -3.50
N CYS A 54 -3.50 -1.77 -4.59
CA CYS A 54 -3.76 -0.76 -5.61
C CYS A 54 -5.16 -0.90 -6.23
N LYS A 55 -5.59 -2.14 -6.51
CA LYS A 55 -6.94 -2.42 -7.02
C LYS A 55 -8.03 -2.02 -6.02
N VAL A 56 -7.91 -2.44 -4.75
CA VAL A 56 -8.88 -2.10 -3.69
C VAL A 56 -8.98 -0.60 -3.44
N LEU A 57 -7.84 0.09 -3.48
CA LEU A 57 -7.76 1.53 -3.30
C LEU A 57 -8.03 2.31 -4.61
N GLU A 58 -8.30 1.61 -5.72
CA GLU A 58 -8.52 2.17 -7.06
C GLU A 58 -7.46 3.22 -7.43
N PHE A 59 -6.20 2.85 -7.27
CA PHE A 59 -5.11 3.64 -7.82
C PHE A 59 -5.21 3.70 -9.34
N THR A 60 -5.03 4.89 -9.89
CA THR A 60 -4.90 5.07 -11.33
C THR A 60 -3.52 4.61 -11.80
N LYS A 61 -3.40 4.29 -13.09
CA LYS A 61 -2.10 3.93 -13.70
C LYS A 61 -1.04 5.02 -13.49
N GLY A 62 -1.44 6.30 -13.59
CA GLY A 62 -0.53 7.44 -13.38
C GLY A 62 -0.01 7.52 -11.95
N GLU A 63 -0.86 7.27 -10.95
CA GLU A 63 -0.41 7.23 -9.55
C GLU A 63 0.54 6.05 -9.29
N ILE A 64 0.29 4.89 -9.91
CA ILE A 64 1.20 3.72 -9.80
C ILE A 64 2.54 4.00 -10.48
N LEU A 65 2.56 4.68 -11.63
CA LEU A 65 3.80 5.04 -12.31
C LEU A 65 4.64 6.01 -11.46
N LYS A 66 3.99 7.01 -10.85
CA LYS A 66 4.65 7.94 -9.93
C LYS A 66 5.27 7.22 -8.73
N ILE A 67 4.60 6.18 -8.22
CA ILE A 67 5.17 5.31 -7.18
C ILE A 67 6.43 4.61 -7.68
N ALA A 68 6.40 4.08 -8.90
CA ALA A 68 7.54 3.38 -9.51
C ALA A 68 8.76 4.30 -9.66
N GLU A 69 8.54 5.55 -10.07
CA GLU A 69 9.59 6.57 -10.22
C GLU A 69 10.29 6.88 -8.89
N LEU A 70 9.54 6.95 -7.78
CA LEU A 70 10.11 7.18 -6.44
C LEU A 70 11.06 6.07 -5.94
N PHE A 71 11.04 4.89 -6.56
CA PHE A 71 12.00 3.81 -6.25
C PHE A 71 13.30 3.91 -7.01
N ILE A 72 13.32 4.63 -8.13
CA ILE A 72 14.51 4.77 -8.98
C ILE A 72 15.53 5.73 -8.32
N ASP A 73 15.03 6.73 -7.57
CA ASP A 73 15.88 7.72 -6.92
C ASP A 73 16.66 7.17 -5.70
N ASP A 74 16.20 6.08 -5.08
CA ASP A 74 16.87 5.42 -3.95
C ASP A 74 18.08 4.54 -4.37
N GLU A 75 18.25 4.22 -5.67
CA GLU A 75 19.38 3.44 -6.20
C GLU A 75 20.53 4.30 -6.76
N VAL A 76 20.36 5.63 -6.84
CA VAL A 76 21.36 6.56 -7.41
C VAL A 76 22.00 7.47 -6.33
N ALA A 77 21.79 7.18 -5.05
CA ALA A 77 22.34 7.92 -3.91
C ALA A 77 23.37 7.11 -3.10
#